data_AF-W5T2A6-F1
#
_entry.id   AF-W5T2A6-F1
#
_cell.length_a   1.000
_cell.length_b   1.000
_cell.length_c   1.000
_cell.angle_alpha   90.00
_cell.angle_beta   90.00
_cell.angle_gamma   90.00
#
_symmetry.space_group_name_H-M   'P 1'
#
loop_
_entity.id
_entity.type
_entity.pdbx_description
1 polymer ?
#
loop_
_entity_poly.entity_id
_entity_poly.type
_entity_poly.pdbx_seq_one_letter_code
_entity_poly.pdbx_strand_id
1 'polypeptide(L)'
;MKINIKNIRVKSICATLFISLFLSCNSGVIEELEKQRDYILSISNLRQGFLDVFTSFGDTLGTVLGFNKDTKKSDIGEQLGKIGDAVKSVKDKLESIKSDSGYDLIKDKAESVIAKVIETLGKIVDGANKIKEATSSATDKIGNSDSDGDANSAKTKSVKGLVEGISMIYGAAKDAKGLAKEDASKEIEDSKAVGKLFNTNSTANTSGADALKGAHRAVIAASGADILAAIKAANKDGKEKTIDQAQDAYEIAIATKSDGNTHASIQTNASVIAAGLALRAMAESGKLATHSTNAKEKEVNAILIGVVGKTVNEIISIIRRTVDGCLKDVSDCIKENSTSEVKSK
;
A
#
# COMPACT_ATOMS: atom_id res chain seq x y z
N MET A 1 38.26 10.70 58.96
CA MET A 1 37.10 11.39 59.55
C MET A 1 36.40 10.42 60.51
N LYS A 2 36.52 10.63 61.83
CA LYS A 2 35.94 9.73 62.86
C LYS A 2 34.50 10.17 63.13
N ILE A 3 33.50 9.34 62.77
CA ILE A 3 32.10 9.60 63.12
C ILE A 3 31.92 9.24 64.60
N ASN A 4 31.47 10.22 65.41
CA ASN A 4 31.31 10.09 66.86
C ASN A 4 29.92 9.51 67.19
N ILE A 5 29.84 8.22 67.52
CA ILE A 5 28.59 7.44 67.68
C ILE A 5 28.11 7.51 69.14
N LYS A 6 27.92 8.71 69.72
CA LYS A 6 27.43 8.84 71.11
C LYS A 6 25.99 9.32 71.27
N ASN A 7 25.28 9.68 70.19
CA ASN A 7 23.89 10.14 70.37
C ASN A 7 22.99 9.97 69.14
N ILE A 8 23.04 8.82 68.46
CA ILE A 8 22.06 8.55 67.41
C ILE A 8 20.81 7.92 68.04
N ARG A 9 19.71 8.67 68.06
CA ARG A 9 18.40 8.16 68.50
C ARG A 9 18.01 6.99 67.59
N VAL A 10 17.89 5.78 68.15
CA VAL A 10 17.56 4.52 67.44
C VAL A 10 16.38 4.67 66.46
N LYS A 11 15.39 5.52 66.78
CA LYS A 11 14.25 5.85 65.88
C LYS A 11 14.66 6.49 64.54
N SER A 12 15.76 7.26 64.49
CA SER A 12 16.24 7.93 63.27
C SER A 12 17.05 6.99 62.37
N ILE A 13 17.79 6.02 62.93
CA ILE A 13 18.48 4.98 62.14
C ILE A 13 17.46 4.08 61.47
N CYS A 14 16.45 3.61 62.21
CA CYS A 14 15.40 2.76 61.64
C CYS A 14 14.62 3.49 60.53
N ALA A 15 14.30 4.78 60.68
CA ALA A 15 13.63 5.54 59.62
C ALA A 15 14.49 5.69 58.36
N THR A 16 15.80 5.95 58.51
CA THR A 16 16.71 6.11 57.36
C THR A 16 17.00 4.77 56.67
N LEU A 17 17.10 3.67 57.43
CA LEU A 17 17.20 2.31 56.89
C LEU A 17 15.91 1.89 56.18
N PHE A 18 14.73 2.20 56.73
CA PHE A 18 13.46 1.88 56.08
C PHE A 18 13.27 2.66 54.78
N ILE A 19 13.57 3.97 54.75
CA ILE A 19 13.48 4.78 53.52
C ILE A 19 14.46 4.29 52.45
N SER A 20 15.69 3.92 52.83
CA SER A 20 16.67 3.35 51.89
C SER A 20 16.30 1.94 51.42
N LEU A 21 15.67 1.11 52.27
CA LEU A 21 15.12 -0.19 51.87
C LEU A 21 13.94 -0.03 50.90
N PHE A 22 13.01 0.91 51.16
CA PHE A 22 11.89 1.22 50.27
C PHE A 22 12.33 1.81 48.93
N LEU A 23 13.32 2.70 48.91
CA LEU A 23 13.89 3.23 47.66
C LEU A 23 14.68 2.16 46.89
N SER A 24 15.36 1.25 47.59
CA SER A 24 16.06 0.12 46.94
C SER A 24 15.09 -0.89 46.31
N CYS A 25 13.96 -1.20 46.96
CA CYS A 25 12.93 -2.09 46.42
C CYS A 25 12.11 -1.47 45.28
N ASN A 26 12.10 -0.15 45.13
CA ASN A 26 11.37 0.55 44.06
C ASN A 26 12.26 0.98 42.87
N SER A 27 13.59 0.93 43.02
CA SER A 27 14.53 1.33 41.97
C SER A 27 14.44 0.48 40.69
N GLY A 28 14.24 -0.84 40.81
CA GLY A 28 14.02 -1.72 39.66
C GLY A 28 12.74 -1.40 38.89
N VAL A 29 11.65 -1.06 39.60
CA VAL A 29 10.37 -0.66 38.97
C VAL A 29 10.51 0.66 38.24
N ILE A 30 11.29 1.60 38.77
CA ILE A 30 11.55 2.89 38.11
C ILE A 30 12.34 2.68 36.82
N GLU A 31 13.39 1.84 36.84
CA GLU A 31 14.20 1.53 35.65
C GLU A 31 13.39 0.79 34.57
N GLU A 32 12.51 -0.14 34.97
CA GLU A 32 11.60 -0.85 34.07
C GLU A 32 10.61 0.09 33.38
N LEU A 33 9.98 0.97 34.15
CA LEU A 33 9.05 1.98 33.63
C LEU A 33 9.74 3.00 32.72
N GLU A 34 10.98 3.40 33.02
CA GLU A 34 11.79 4.27 32.16
C GLU A 34 12.09 3.60 30.82
N LYS A 35 12.53 2.34 30.80
CA LYS A 35 12.79 1.60 29.56
C LYS A 35 11.53 1.38 28.73
N GLN A 36 10.40 1.03 29.36
CA GLN A 36 9.12 0.90 28.66
C GLN A 36 8.69 2.23 28.02
N ARG A 37 8.86 3.36 28.73
CA ARG A 37 8.63 4.71 28.18
C ARG A 37 9.53 4.99 26.98
N ASP A 38 10.81 4.63 27.07
CA ASP A 38 11.79 4.87 25.99
C ASP A 38 11.48 4.05 24.73
N TYR A 39 10.94 2.83 24.88
CA TYR A 39 10.41 2.06 23.74
C TYR A 39 9.18 2.71 23.12
N ILE A 40 8.23 3.20 23.93
CA ILE A 40 7.05 3.91 23.42
C ILE A 40 7.48 5.18 22.66
N LEU A 41 8.45 5.93 23.19
CA LEU A 41 9.03 7.10 22.51
C LEU A 41 9.70 6.71 21.20
N SER A 42 10.44 5.60 21.17
CA SER A 42 11.09 5.07 19.97
C SER A 42 10.07 4.67 18.89
N ILE A 43 8.96 4.03 19.27
CA ILE A 43 7.85 3.69 18.37
C ILE A 43 7.13 4.96 17.87
N SER A 44 6.96 5.96 18.74
CA SER A 44 6.37 7.25 18.34
C SER A 44 7.27 7.99 17.34
N ASN A 45 8.59 7.98 17.55
CA ASN A 45 9.56 8.56 16.63
C ASN A 45 9.60 7.79 15.30
N LEU A 46 9.41 6.47 15.33
CA LEU A 46 9.24 5.65 14.14
C LEU A 46 8.01 6.03 13.33
N ARG A 47 6.87 6.18 14.02
CA ARG A 47 5.62 6.63 13.41
C ARG A 47 5.79 8.02 12.78
N GLN A 48 6.43 8.95 13.49
CA GLN A 48 6.71 10.29 12.97
C GLN A 48 7.64 10.23 11.75
N GLY A 49 8.74 9.50 11.81
CA GLY A 49 9.67 9.38 10.68
C GLY A 49 9.02 8.74 9.45
N PHE A 50 8.15 7.75 9.62
CA PHE A 50 7.34 7.23 8.51
C PHE A 50 6.38 8.29 7.97
N LEU A 51 5.68 9.02 8.84
CA LEU A 51 4.77 10.10 8.42
C LEU A 51 5.51 11.24 7.73
N ASP A 52 6.75 11.55 8.10
CA ASP A 52 7.57 12.57 7.45
C ASP A 52 7.94 12.14 6.03
N VAL A 53 8.35 10.87 5.84
CA VAL A 53 8.62 10.32 4.49
C VAL A 53 7.33 10.24 3.68
N PHE A 54 6.22 9.85 4.30
CA PHE A 54 4.91 9.81 3.65
C PHE A 54 4.42 11.20 3.24
N THR A 55 4.62 12.21 4.08
CA THR A 55 4.24 13.60 3.81
C THR A 55 5.14 14.20 2.74
N SER A 56 6.46 13.95 2.82
CA SER A 56 7.42 14.30 1.77
C SER A 56 7.06 13.68 0.42
N PHE A 57 6.56 12.43 0.42
CA PHE A 57 6.02 11.81 -0.78
C PHE A 57 4.77 12.54 -1.29
N GLY A 58 3.83 12.87 -0.39
CA GLY A 58 2.64 13.67 -0.72
C GLY A 58 2.98 15.05 -1.30
N ASP A 59 4.00 15.72 -0.76
CA ASP A 59 4.49 17.02 -1.23
C ASP A 59 5.23 16.91 -2.57
N THR A 60 6.02 15.84 -2.76
CA THR A 60 6.73 15.56 -4.02
C THR A 60 5.75 15.26 -5.16
N LEU A 61 4.60 14.67 -4.86
CA LEU A 61 3.58 14.36 -5.86
C LEU A 61 2.55 15.47 -6.09
N GLY A 62 2.51 16.51 -5.25
CA GLY A 62 1.41 17.47 -5.26
C GLY A 62 0.07 16.79 -4.93
N THR A 63 -0.91 17.55 -4.46
CA THR A 63 -2.22 17.04 -4.01
C THR A 63 -2.82 15.98 -4.95
N VAL A 64 -3.00 14.76 -4.44
CA VAL A 64 -3.62 13.59 -5.10
C VAL A 64 -2.89 13.19 -6.40
N LEU A 65 -1.66 12.72 -6.22
CA LEU A 65 -0.72 12.02 -7.13
C LEU A 65 -0.11 12.76 -8.31
N GLY A 66 -0.60 13.92 -8.73
CA GLY A 66 0.08 14.76 -9.73
C GLY A 66 0.41 14.08 -11.06
N PHE A 67 -0.12 12.86 -11.31
CA PHE A 67 0.11 12.15 -12.55
C PHE A 67 -0.50 12.94 -13.69
N ASN A 68 0.28 13.05 -14.75
CA ASN A 68 -0.08 13.79 -15.94
C ASN A 68 0.25 12.93 -17.16
N LYS A 69 -0.06 13.47 -18.33
CA LYS A 69 0.18 12.76 -19.59
C LYS A 69 1.65 12.39 -19.81
N ASP A 70 2.57 13.08 -19.15
CA ASP A 70 4.02 12.91 -19.29
C ASP A 70 4.62 11.93 -18.28
N THR A 71 3.83 11.45 -17.31
CA THR A 71 4.26 10.49 -16.29
C THR A 71 4.60 9.15 -16.94
N LYS A 72 5.83 8.65 -16.72
CA LYS A 72 6.25 7.33 -17.18
C LYS A 72 5.70 6.25 -16.27
N LYS A 73 5.48 5.07 -16.83
CA LYS A 73 5.04 3.90 -16.07
C LYS A 73 6.10 3.46 -15.05
N SER A 74 7.38 3.56 -15.41
CA SER A 74 8.50 3.32 -14.50
C SER A 74 8.49 4.22 -13.26
N ASP A 75 8.05 5.48 -13.42
CA ASP A 75 8.02 6.43 -12.31
C ASP A 75 7.02 5.98 -11.24
N ILE A 76 5.92 5.33 -11.62
CA ILE A 76 4.93 4.78 -10.68
C ILE A 76 5.58 3.75 -9.75
N GLY A 77 6.34 2.81 -10.32
CA GLY A 77 7.02 1.78 -9.54
C GLY A 77 8.17 2.33 -8.72
N GLU A 78 8.92 3.30 -9.24
CA GLU A 78 9.98 3.96 -8.46
C GLU A 78 9.40 4.65 -7.22
N GLN A 79 8.29 5.37 -7.39
CA GLN A 79 7.61 6.08 -6.31
C GLN A 79 7.03 5.13 -5.26
N LEU A 80 6.34 4.07 -5.68
CA LEU A 80 5.87 3.03 -4.74
C LEU A 80 7.04 2.28 -4.08
N GLY A 81 8.16 2.13 -4.78
CA GLY A 81 9.41 1.61 -4.23
C GLY A 81 9.96 2.45 -3.09
N LYS A 82 9.97 3.77 -3.20
CA LYS A 82 10.39 4.70 -2.13
C LYS A 82 9.53 4.55 -0.87
N ILE A 83 8.22 4.32 -1.05
CA ILE A 83 7.32 4.01 0.08
C ILE A 83 7.70 2.65 0.69
N GLY A 84 7.99 1.65 -0.14
CA GLY A 84 8.52 0.36 0.31
C GLY A 84 9.79 0.52 1.14
N ASP A 85 10.74 1.35 0.72
CA ASP A 85 11.97 1.65 1.46
C ASP A 85 11.69 2.34 2.81
N ALA A 86 10.70 3.22 2.88
CA ALA A 86 10.25 3.83 4.13
C ALA A 86 9.68 2.79 5.10
N VAL A 87 8.81 1.90 4.61
CA VAL A 87 8.26 0.78 5.39
C VAL A 87 9.36 -0.16 5.85
N LYS A 88 10.36 -0.43 5.00
CA LYS A 88 11.54 -1.22 5.35
C LYS A 88 12.31 -0.58 6.50
N SER A 89 12.52 0.74 6.49
CA SER A 89 13.18 1.43 7.60
C SER A 89 12.43 1.24 8.93
N VAL A 90 11.10 1.27 8.92
CA VAL A 90 10.28 0.97 10.10
C VAL A 90 10.47 -0.48 10.55
N LYS A 91 10.41 -1.43 9.62
CA LYS A 91 10.61 -2.86 9.87
C LYS A 91 11.98 -3.14 10.50
N ASP A 92 13.06 -2.63 9.92
CA ASP A 92 14.44 -2.89 10.35
C ASP A 92 14.68 -2.33 11.77
N LYS A 93 14.08 -1.18 12.11
CA LYS A 93 14.16 -0.64 13.47
C LYS A 93 13.33 -1.44 14.48
N LEU A 94 12.15 -1.97 14.10
CA LEU A 94 11.38 -2.88 14.95
C LEU A 94 12.12 -4.21 15.19
N GLU A 95 12.84 -4.72 14.19
CA GLU A 95 13.73 -5.89 14.35
C GLU A 95 14.86 -5.59 15.33
N SER A 96 15.43 -4.38 15.26
CA SER A 96 16.51 -3.95 16.15
C SER A 96 16.09 -3.86 17.62
N ILE A 97 14.81 -3.59 17.92
CA ILE A 97 14.28 -3.58 19.31
C ILE A 97 14.51 -4.94 19.99
N LYS A 98 14.44 -6.06 19.27
CA LYS A 98 14.65 -7.40 19.84
C LYS A 98 16.08 -7.64 20.32
N SER A 99 17.04 -6.84 19.86
CA SER A 99 18.45 -6.94 20.22
C SER A 99 18.84 -5.95 21.32
N ASP A 100 17.91 -5.10 21.78
CA ASP A 100 18.16 -4.16 22.85
C ASP A 100 18.19 -4.88 24.21
N SER A 101 19.15 -4.49 25.06
CA SER A 101 19.28 -4.99 26.43
C SER A 101 18.03 -4.86 27.31
N GLY A 102 17.11 -3.94 26.97
CA GLY A 102 15.84 -3.76 27.67
C GLY A 102 14.69 -4.60 27.11
N TYR A 103 14.90 -5.40 26.05
CA TYR A 103 13.83 -6.11 25.37
C TYR A 103 13.16 -7.16 26.26
N ASP A 104 13.91 -7.82 27.14
CA ASP A 104 13.40 -8.83 28.08
C ASP A 104 12.27 -8.29 28.96
N LEU A 105 12.23 -6.97 29.20
CA LEU A 105 11.18 -6.29 29.98
C LEU A 105 9.83 -6.19 29.26
N ILE A 106 9.81 -6.33 27.94
CA ILE A 106 8.58 -6.27 27.12
C ILE A 106 8.31 -7.58 26.37
N LYS A 107 9.30 -8.47 26.30
CA LYS A 107 9.34 -9.68 25.47
C LYS A 107 8.10 -10.55 25.65
N ASP A 108 7.77 -10.93 26.89
CA ASP A 108 6.73 -11.91 27.19
C ASP A 108 5.35 -11.56 26.61
N LYS A 109 5.07 -10.26 26.39
CA LYS A 109 3.80 -9.81 25.80
C LYS A 109 3.95 -9.22 24.40
N ALA A 110 5.06 -8.54 24.11
CA ALA A 110 5.26 -7.83 22.85
C ALA A 110 5.88 -8.69 21.74
N GLU A 111 6.54 -9.81 22.04
CA GLU A 111 7.29 -10.60 21.05
C GLU A 111 6.43 -11.07 19.88
N SER A 112 5.25 -11.62 20.17
CA SER A 112 4.30 -12.11 19.17
C SER A 112 3.74 -10.97 18.31
N VAL A 113 3.38 -9.85 18.95
CA VAL A 113 2.86 -8.65 18.26
C VAL A 113 3.93 -8.07 17.33
N ILE A 114 5.15 -7.88 17.84
CA ILE A 114 6.29 -7.36 17.06
C ILE A 114 6.60 -8.30 15.89
N ALA A 115 6.61 -9.62 16.10
CA ALA A 115 6.85 -10.59 15.04
C ALA A 115 5.79 -10.51 13.92
N LYS A 116 4.49 -10.44 14.29
CA LYS A 116 3.40 -10.30 13.33
C LYS A 116 3.49 -8.98 12.55
N VAL A 117 3.85 -7.90 13.23
CA VAL A 117 4.04 -6.59 12.58
C VAL A 117 5.21 -6.65 11.59
N ILE A 118 6.36 -7.21 11.97
CA ILE A 118 7.52 -7.37 11.09
C ILE A 118 7.15 -8.17 9.82
N GLU A 119 6.40 -9.26 9.97
CA GLU A 119 5.91 -10.05 8.83
C GLU A 119 4.99 -9.22 7.91
N THR A 120 4.06 -8.47 8.51
CA THR A 120 3.12 -7.60 7.79
C THR A 120 3.86 -6.52 7.00
N LEU A 121 4.80 -5.82 7.64
CA LEU A 121 5.63 -4.81 6.98
C LEU A 121 6.50 -5.44 5.89
N GLY A 122 7.02 -6.66 6.12
CA GLY A 122 7.79 -7.42 5.13
C GLY A 122 6.99 -7.67 3.84
N LYS A 123 5.74 -8.13 3.96
CA LYS A 123 4.85 -8.31 2.79
C LYS A 123 4.61 -7.02 2.02
N ILE A 124 4.50 -5.89 2.72
CA ILE A 124 4.36 -4.56 2.07
C ILE A 124 5.64 -4.19 1.31
N VAL A 125 6.81 -4.38 1.92
CA VAL A 125 8.12 -4.11 1.29
C VAL A 125 8.30 -4.97 0.04
N ASP A 126 8.05 -6.28 0.15
CA ASP A 126 8.16 -7.21 -0.98
C ASP A 126 7.19 -6.85 -2.09
N GLY A 127 5.95 -6.51 -1.74
CA GLY A 127 4.95 -6.09 -2.70
C GLY A 127 5.33 -4.81 -3.45
N ALA A 128 5.82 -3.79 -2.75
CA ALA A 128 6.30 -2.55 -3.34
C ALA A 128 7.49 -2.78 -4.28
N ASN A 129 8.44 -3.64 -3.88
CA ASN A 129 9.57 -4.03 -4.71
C ASN A 129 9.13 -4.77 -5.97
N LYS A 130 8.11 -5.64 -5.89
CA LYS A 130 7.58 -6.35 -7.06
C LYS A 130 6.90 -5.41 -8.05
N ILE A 131 6.19 -4.40 -7.57
CA ILE A 131 5.65 -3.33 -8.43
C ILE A 131 6.78 -2.55 -9.11
N LYS A 132 7.81 -2.15 -8.35
CA LYS A 132 9.00 -1.45 -8.87
C LYS A 132 9.71 -2.27 -9.94
N GLU A 133 9.98 -3.54 -9.68
CA GLU A 133 10.62 -4.46 -10.63
C GLU A 133 9.77 -4.63 -11.90
N ALA A 134 8.45 -4.82 -11.74
CA ALA A 134 7.52 -5.05 -12.85
C ALA A 134 7.41 -3.87 -13.82
N THR A 135 7.71 -2.65 -13.38
CA THR A 135 7.59 -1.41 -14.16
C THR A 135 8.93 -0.80 -14.52
N SER A 136 10.05 -1.34 -14.02
CA SER A 136 11.40 -0.78 -14.19
C SER A 136 11.82 -0.52 -15.63
N SER A 137 11.41 -1.37 -16.58
CA SER A 137 11.66 -1.24 -18.02
C SER A 137 10.57 -0.45 -18.77
N ALA A 138 9.48 -0.05 -18.11
CA ALA A 138 8.33 0.59 -18.73
C ALA A 138 8.54 2.11 -18.90
N THR A 139 9.36 2.49 -19.88
CA THR A 139 9.66 3.91 -20.17
C THR A 139 8.54 4.64 -20.92
N ASP A 140 7.57 3.90 -21.46
CA ASP A 140 6.35 4.46 -22.03
C ASP A 140 5.57 5.24 -20.96
N LYS A 141 4.79 6.24 -21.39
CA LYS A 141 3.90 6.98 -20.50
C LYS A 141 2.61 6.20 -20.22
N ILE A 142 1.87 6.58 -19.17
CA ILE A 142 0.63 5.91 -18.72
C ILE A 142 -0.38 5.74 -19.87
N GLY A 143 -0.51 6.79 -20.69
CA GLY A 143 -1.30 6.80 -21.91
C GLY A 143 -0.46 6.83 -23.17
N ASN A 144 -1.09 6.61 -24.33
CA ASN A 144 -0.44 6.73 -25.63
C ASN A 144 -0.27 8.22 -25.96
N SER A 145 0.76 8.82 -25.39
CA SER A 145 0.92 10.27 -25.33
C SER A 145 1.39 10.82 -26.67
N ASP A 146 0.62 11.78 -27.19
CA ASP A 146 0.93 12.66 -28.30
C ASP A 146 0.99 11.99 -29.69
N SER A 147 0.42 10.78 -29.86
CA SER A 147 0.38 10.12 -31.17
C SER A 147 -0.84 9.23 -31.43
N ASP A 148 -1.19 9.10 -32.71
CA ASP A 148 -2.01 8.01 -33.20
C ASP A 148 -1.34 6.68 -32.86
N GLY A 149 -2.11 5.76 -32.28
CA GLY A 149 -1.57 4.42 -32.07
C GLY A 149 -2.66 3.41 -31.79
N ASP A 150 -2.38 2.20 -32.25
CA ASP A 150 -3.21 1.06 -31.91
C ASP A 150 -3.07 0.70 -30.44
N ALA A 151 -4.08 0.00 -29.92
CA ALA A 151 -3.91 -0.68 -28.64
C ALA A 151 -2.76 -1.69 -28.72
N ASN A 152 -2.03 -1.86 -27.62
CA ASN A 152 -0.97 -2.86 -27.55
C ASN A 152 -1.08 -3.64 -26.24
N SER A 153 -0.93 -4.96 -26.31
CA SER A 153 -0.97 -5.82 -25.12
C SER A 153 0.11 -5.40 -24.13
N ALA A 154 -0.23 -5.43 -22.84
CA ALA A 154 0.79 -5.30 -21.80
C ALA A 154 1.66 -6.56 -21.75
N LYS A 155 2.95 -6.41 -21.45
CA LYS A 155 3.84 -7.56 -21.28
C LYS A 155 3.37 -8.39 -20.08
N THR A 156 3.13 -9.67 -20.32
CA THR A 156 2.65 -10.65 -19.32
C THR A 156 3.48 -10.64 -18.04
N LYS A 157 4.81 -10.59 -18.14
CA LYS A 157 5.71 -10.53 -16.97
C LYS A 157 5.50 -9.27 -16.13
N SER A 158 5.27 -8.13 -16.77
CA SER A 158 5.00 -6.86 -16.09
C SER A 158 3.65 -6.89 -15.39
N VAL A 159 2.59 -7.35 -16.07
CA VAL A 159 1.25 -7.49 -15.45
C VAL A 159 1.29 -8.46 -14.28
N LYS A 160 1.97 -9.60 -14.42
CA LYS A 160 2.09 -10.59 -13.34
C LYS A 160 2.79 -10.02 -12.11
N GLY A 161 3.91 -9.33 -12.29
CA GLY A 161 4.62 -8.70 -11.17
C GLY A 161 3.78 -7.60 -10.49
N LEU A 162 3.00 -6.83 -11.26
CA LEU A 162 2.05 -5.87 -10.70
C LEU A 162 0.95 -6.55 -9.87
N VAL A 163 0.31 -7.60 -10.41
CA VAL A 163 -0.73 -8.34 -9.68
C VAL A 163 -0.17 -8.97 -8.42
N GLU A 164 1.02 -9.59 -8.48
CA GLU A 164 1.67 -10.18 -7.32
C GLU A 164 2.01 -9.13 -6.26
N GLY A 165 2.62 -8.02 -6.66
CA GLY A 165 3.01 -6.96 -5.73
C GLY A 165 1.81 -6.28 -5.06
N ILE A 166 0.77 -5.96 -5.83
CA ILE A 166 -0.49 -5.40 -5.31
C ILE A 166 -1.18 -6.40 -4.38
N SER A 167 -1.19 -7.68 -4.74
CA SER A 167 -1.80 -8.73 -3.91
C SER A 167 -1.12 -8.91 -2.56
N MET A 168 0.21 -8.78 -2.49
CA MET A 168 0.96 -8.84 -1.23
C MET A 168 0.60 -7.68 -0.30
N ILE A 169 0.60 -6.44 -0.82
CA ILE A 169 0.24 -5.25 -0.05
C ILE A 169 -1.22 -5.35 0.41
N TYR A 170 -2.13 -5.70 -0.50
CA TYR A 170 -3.55 -5.85 -0.20
C TYR A 170 -3.80 -6.93 0.87
N GLY A 171 -3.15 -8.10 0.76
CA GLY A 171 -3.26 -9.17 1.75
C GLY A 171 -2.75 -8.76 3.13
N ALA A 172 -1.58 -8.11 3.18
CA ALA A 172 -1.02 -7.58 4.43
C ALA A 172 -1.97 -6.55 5.08
N ALA A 173 -2.56 -5.66 4.27
CA ALA A 173 -3.54 -4.69 4.76
C ALA A 173 -4.83 -5.35 5.25
N LYS A 174 -5.30 -6.41 4.57
CA LYS A 174 -6.49 -7.17 4.99
C LYS A 174 -6.29 -7.81 6.36
N ASP A 175 -5.17 -8.48 6.55
CA ASP A 175 -4.83 -9.17 7.81
C ASP A 175 -4.66 -8.19 8.97
N ALA A 176 -4.22 -6.96 8.66
CA ALA A 176 -4.06 -5.85 9.61
C ALA A 176 -5.31 -4.95 9.74
N LYS A 177 -6.46 -5.33 9.16
CA LYS A 177 -7.71 -4.54 9.19
C LYS A 177 -7.56 -3.10 8.65
N GLY A 178 -6.65 -2.91 7.69
CA GLY A 178 -6.37 -1.61 7.06
C GLY A 178 -7.22 -1.28 5.82
N LEU A 179 -8.07 -2.23 5.36
CA LEU A 179 -8.87 -2.08 4.16
C LEU A 179 -10.19 -1.32 4.40
N ALA A 180 -10.59 -0.54 3.40
CA ALA A 180 -11.93 0.04 3.33
C ALA A 180 -12.95 -1.00 2.84
N LYS A 181 -14.23 -0.62 2.80
CA LYS A 181 -15.27 -1.44 2.14
C LYS A 181 -14.94 -1.56 0.64
N GLU A 182 -15.03 -2.78 0.15
CA GLU A 182 -14.64 -3.16 -1.21
C GLU A 182 -15.70 -4.06 -1.85
N ASP A 183 -15.73 -4.06 -3.17
CA ASP A 183 -16.56 -4.90 -4.02
C ASP A 183 -15.77 -5.24 -5.29
N ALA A 184 -15.25 -6.47 -5.39
CA ALA A 184 -14.50 -6.93 -6.56
C ALA A 184 -15.39 -7.12 -7.81
N SER A 185 -16.71 -6.97 -7.66
CA SER A 185 -17.70 -7.17 -8.73
C SER A 185 -18.73 -6.05 -8.78
N LYS A 186 -18.29 -4.81 -8.58
CA LYS A 186 -19.17 -3.64 -8.52
C LYS A 186 -20.01 -3.50 -9.78
N GLU A 187 -21.32 -3.66 -9.64
CA GLU A 187 -22.24 -3.63 -10.78
C GLU A 187 -22.46 -2.20 -11.33
N ILE A 188 -22.52 -2.10 -12.65
CA ILE A 188 -22.88 -0.91 -13.43
C ILE A 188 -23.74 -1.29 -14.64
N GLU A 189 -24.32 -0.28 -15.29
CA GLU A 189 -24.92 -0.45 -16.61
C GLU A 189 -23.93 -1.01 -17.64
N ASP A 190 -24.47 -1.70 -18.64
CA ASP A 190 -23.73 -2.31 -19.74
C ASP A 190 -22.69 -1.36 -20.34
N SER A 191 -21.43 -1.76 -20.21
CA SER A 191 -20.25 -1.03 -20.66
C SER A 191 -19.43 -1.88 -21.63
N LYS A 192 -20.09 -2.78 -22.36
CA LYS A 192 -19.46 -3.72 -23.30
C LYS A 192 -18.62 -3.04 -24.38
N ALA A 193 -19.02 -1.82 -24.76
CA ALA A 193 -18.32 -1.04 -25.77
C ALA A 193 -16.89 -0.66 -25.36
N VAL A 194 -16.50 -0.76 -24.08
CA VAL A 194 -15.11 -0.55 -23.62
C VAL A 194 -14.12 -1.41 -24.40
N GLY A 195 -14.52 -2.60 -24.85
CA GLY A 195 -13.68 -3.49 -25.64
C GLY A 195 -13.15 -2.85 -26.91
N LYS A 196 -13.88 -1.88 -27.47
CA LYS A 196 -13.45 -1.13 -28.67
C LYS A 196 -12.23 -0.23 -28.43
N LEU A 197 -11.87 0.08 -27.18
CA LEU A 197 -10.61 0.76 -26.85
C LEU A 197 -9.37 -0.13 -27.07
N PHE A 198 -9.58 -1.43 -27.26
CA PHE A 198 -8.54 -2.42 -27.53
C PHE A 198 -8.34 -2.66 -29.03
N ASN A 199 -8.86 -1.80 -29.90
CA ASN A 199 -8.75 -1.97 -31.35
C ASN A 199 -7.51 -1.23 -31.95
N THR A 200 -7.54 -1.00 -33.27
CA THR A 200 -6.60 -0.18 -34.04
C THR A 200 -7.02 1.30 -34.03
N ASN A 201 -6.10 2.20 -34.36
CA ASN A 201 -6.37 3.63 -34.42
C ASN A 201 -7.48 3.98 -35.42
N SER A 202 -7.60 3.22 -36.51
CA SER A 202 -8.48 3.50 -37.66
C SER A 202 -9.97 3.42 -37.30
N THR A 203 -10.34 2.60 -36.30
CA THR A 203 -11.72 2.39 -35.82
C THR A 203 -12.06 3.18 -34.55
N ALA A 204 -11.07 3.79 -33.88
CA ALA A 204 -11.29 4.71 -32.76
C ALA A 204 -12.13 5.94 -33.17
N ASN A 205 -12.21 6.24 -34.48
CA ASN A 205 -13.05 7.30 -35.04
C ASN A 205 -14.57 7.03 -34.93
N THR A 206 -15.04 5.80 -35.17
CA THR A 206 -16.49 5.49 -35.28
C THR A 206 -17.09 4.94 -33.99
N SER A 207 -16.29 4.20 -33.20
CA SER A 207 -16.73 3.48 -32.00
C SER A 207 -16.31 4.15 -30.67
N GLY A 208 -15.49 5.21 -30.73
CA GLY A 208 -14.82 5.75 -29.55
C GLY A 208 -15.73 6.37 -28.48
N ALA A 209 -16.87 6.97 -28.84
CA ALA A 209 -17.69 7.69 -27.86
C ALA A 209 -18.35 6.76 -26.82
N ASP A 210 -18.96 5.66 -27.25
CA ASP A 210 -19.58 4.71 -26.32
C ASP A 210 -18.55 3.87 -25.56
N ALA A 211 -17.41 3.60 -26.20
CA ALA A 211 -16.27 2.94 -25.55
C ALA A 211 -15.71 3.80 -24.41
N LEU A 212 -15.51 5.11 -24.66
CA LEU A 212 -15.08 6.08 -23.67
C LEU A 212 -16.12 6.26 -22.56
N LYS A 213 -17.41 6.37 -22.88
CA LYS A 213 -18.48 6.44 -21.89
C LYS A 213 -18.49 5.21 -20.98
N GLY A 214 -18.37 4.01 -21.55
CA GLY A 214 -18.30 2.77 -20.77
C GLY A 214 -17.08 2.74 -19.85
N ALA A 215 -15.92 3.20 -20.34
CA ALA A 215 -14.69 3.22 -19.55
C ALA A 215 -14.77 4.25 -18.42
N HIS A 216 -15.29 5.45 -18.71
CA HIS A 216 -15.59 6.46 -17.70
C HIS A 216 -16.58 5.94 -16.65
N ARG A 217 -17.66 5.28 -17.06
CA ARG A 217 -18.66 4.71 -16.15
C ARG A 217 -18.00 3.74 -15.16
N ALA A 218 -17.18 2.80 -15.67
CA ALA A 218 -16.45 1.86 -14.82
C ALA A 218 -15.46 2.55 -13.87
N VAL A 219 -14.63 3.46 -14.38
CA VAL A 219 -13.59 4.15 -13.58
C VAL A 219 -14.19 5.09 -12.52
N ILE A 220 -15.32 5.72 -12.81
CA ILE A 220 -16.02 6.57 -11.84
C ILE A 220 -16.69 5.70 -10.75
N ALA A 221 -17.37 4.62 -11.14
CA ALA A 221 -18.13 3.77 -10.23
C ALA A 221 -17.26 2.94 -9.29
N ALA A 222 -16.15 2.36 -9.79
CA ALA A 222 -15.26 1.53 -8.99
C ALA A 222 -14.39 2.39 -8.07
N SER A 223 -14.43 2.19 -6.75
CA SER A 223 -13.49 2.82 -5.82
C SER A 223 -12.07 2.26 -5.98
N GLY A 224 -11.08 2.91 -5.37
CA GLY A 224 -9.72 2.36 -5.32
C GLY A 224 -9.68 0.98 -4.66
N ALA A 225 -10.44 0.79 -3.58
CA ALA A 225 -10.55 -0.50 -2.89
C ALA A 225 -11.17 -1.59 -3.79
N ASP A 226 -12.21 -1.25 -4.54
CA ASP A 226 -12.84 -2.15 -5.52
C ASP A 226 -11.85 -2.59 -6.61
N ILE A 227 -11.04 -1.64 -7.10
CA ILE A 227 -9.97 -1.92 -8.07
C ILE A 227 -8.94 -2.88 -7.48
N LEU A 228 -8.42 -2.62 -6.27
CA LEU A 228 -7.42 -3.50 -5.65
C LEU A 228 -7.98 -4.90 -5.37
N ALA A 229 -9.24 -5.00 -4.94
CA ALA A 229 -9.93 -6.27 -4.72
C ALA A 229 -10.08 -7.06 -6.03
N ALA A 230 -10.46 -6.41 -7.14
CA ALA A 230 -10.53 -7.04 -8.45
C ALA A 230 -9.15 -7.48 -8.99
N ILE A 231 -8.09 -6.69 -8.76
CA ILE A 231 -6.71 -7.09 -9.08
C ILE A 231 -6.32 -8.34 -8.30
N LYS A 232 -6.62 -8.38 -6.99
CA LYS A 232 -6.33 -9.53 -6.13
C LYS A 232 -7.09 -10.80 -6.53
N ALA A 233 -8.29 -10.65 -7.10
CA ALA A 233 -9.12 -11.75 -7.59
C ALA A 233 -8.69 -12.28 -8.96
N ALA A 234 -7.90 -11.51 -9.72
CA ALA A 234 -7.51 -11.88 -11.08
C ALA A 234 -6.57 -13.09 -11.13
N ASN A 235 -6.71 -13.91 -12.18
CA ASN A 235 -5.83 -15.03 -12.42
C ASN A 235 -4.50 -14.55 -13.02
N LYS A 236 -3.47 -14.43 -12.17
CA LYS A 236 -2.13 -13.99 -12.58
C LYS A 236 -1.40 -14.92 -13.58
N ASP A 237 -1.94 -16.12 -13.82
CA ASP A 237 -1.43 -17.08 -14.80
C ASP A 237 -2.38 -17.19 -16.02
N GLY A 238 -3.27 -16.21 -16.18
CA GLY A 238 -4.11 -16.04 -17.36
C GLY A 238 -3.27 -16.00 -18.64
N LYS A 239 -3.90 -16.42 -19.74
CA LYS A 239 -3.26 -16.40 -21.07
C LYS A 239 -3.73 -15.20 -21.84
N GLU A 240 -2.92 -14.76 -22.78
CA GLU A 240 -3.27 -13.71 -23.72
C GLU A 240 -4.45 -14.15 -24.60
N LYS A 241 -5.47 -13.31 -24.70
CA LYS A 241 -6.72 -13.53 -25.46
C LYS A 241 -7.17 -12.23 -26.12
N THR A 242 -8.25 -12.25 -26.87
CA THR A 242 -8.96 -11.03 -27.28
C THR A 242 -9.88 -10.53 -26.14
N ILE A 243 -10.25 -9.24 -26.19
CA ILE A 243 -11.01 -8.60 -25.09
C ILE A 243 -12.43 -9.17 -24.88
N ASP A 244 -13.02 -9.78 -25.91
CA ASP A 244 -14.30 -10.49 -25.88
C ASP A 244 -14.21 -11.85 -25.16
N GLN A 245 -13.00 -12.32 -24.85
CA GLN A 245 -12.73 -13.56 -24.12
C GLN A 245 -12.10 -13.34 -22.73
N ALA A 246 -11.67 -12.11 -22.44
CA ALA A 246 -11.06 -11.75 -21.15
C ALA A 246 -12.13 -11.75 -20.05
N GLN A 247 -11.85 -12.44 -18.94
CA GLN A 247 -12.83 -12.63 -17.86
C GLN A 247 -12.44 -11.96 -16.53
N ASP A 248 -11.20 -11.47 -16.42
CA ASP A 248 -10.70 -10.78 -15.23
C ASP A 248 -9.77 -9.62 -15.59
N ALA A 249 -9.31 -8.89 -14.57
CA ALA A 249 -8.46 -7.71 -14.74
C ALA A 249 -7.10 -8.04 -15.39
N TYR A 250 -6.53 -9.21 -15.09
CA TYR A 250 -5.24 -9.62 -15.64
C TYR A 250 -5.37 -9.87 -17.14
N GLU A 251 -6.39 -10.63 -17.54
CA GLU A 251 -6.67 -10.96 -18.94
C GLU A 251 -7.05 -9.72 -19.76
N ILE A 252 -7.78 -8.76 -19.17
CA ILE A 252 -8.04 -7.46 -19.82
C ILE A 252 -6.70 -6.73 -20.06
N ALA A 253 -5.81 -6.71 -19.08
CA ALA A 253 -4.54 -5.98 -19.22
C ALA A 253 -3.68 -6.52 -20.36
N ILE A 254 -3.64 -7.84 -20.53
CA ILE A 254 -2.87 -8.52 -21.59
C ILE A 254 -3.66 -8.76 -22.88
N ALA A 255 -4.90 -8.27 -22.99
CA ALA A 255 -5.74 -8.54 -24.15
C ALA A 255 -5.12 -8.01 -25.46
N THR A 256 -5.17 -8.84 -26.50
CA THR A 256 -4.76 -8.50 -27.87
C THR A 256 -5.70 -7.51 -28.53
N LYS A 257 -5.24 -6.96 -29.66
CA LYS A 257 -6.04 -6.07 -30.50
C LYS A 257 -7.34 -6.77 -30.92
N SER A 258 -8.48 -6.12 -30.73
CA SER A 258 -9.80 -6.65 -31.13
C SER A 258 -10.79 -5.51 -31.38
N ASP A 259 -11.72 -5.70 -32.33
CA ASP A 259 -12.90 -4.82 -32.52
C ASP A 259 -14.12 -5.29 -31.71
N GLY A 260 -13.93 -6.29 -30.86
CA GLY A 260 -14.98 -6.89 -30.04
C GLY A 260 -15.42 -6.00 -28.88
N ASN A 261 -16.66 -6.23 -28.44
CA ASN A 261 -17.10 -5.80 -27.12
C ASN A 261 -16.41 -6.64 -26.03
N THR A 262 -16.39 -6.15 -24.79
CA THR A 262 -15.90 -6.96 -23.66
C THR A 262 -16.77 -8.21 -23.44
N HIS A 263 -16.20 -9.25 -22.85
CA HIS A 263 -16.92 -10.48 -22.50
C HIS A 263 -18.15 -10.19 -21.60
N ALA A 264 -19.20 -11.00 -21.74
CA ALA A 264 -20.48 -10.81 -21.04
C ALA A 264 -20.36 -10.87 -19.51
N SER A 265 -19.38 -11.61 -18.98
CA SER A 265 -19.15 -11.70 -17.53
C SER A 265 -18.53 -10.45 -16.90
N ILE A 266 -17.98 -9.54 -17.71
CA ILE A 266 -17.29 -8.33 -17.21
C ILE A 266 -17.95 -7.04 -17.69
N GLN A 267 -18.84 -7.07 -18.70
CA GLN A 267 -19.41 -5.86 -19.30
C GLN A 267 -20.23 -5.00 -18.34
N THR A 268 -20.70 -5.54 -17.21
CA THR A 268 -21.40 -4.82 -16.13
C THR A 268 -20.58 -4.74 -14.84
N ASN A 269 -19.30 -5.12 -14.86
CA ASN A 269 -18.43 -5.17 -13.68
C ASN A 269 -17.42 -4.01 -13.72
N ALA A 270 -17.73 -2.92 -13.02
CA ALA A 270 -16.89 -1.73 -12.96
C ALA A 270 -15.50 -2.02 -12.37
N SER A 271 -15.43 -2.84 -11.32
CA SER A 271 -14.18 -3.15 -10.62
C SER A 271 -13.20 -3.86 -11.54
N VAL A 272 -13.65 -4.90 -12.25
CA VAL A 272 -12.82 -5.68 -13.17
C VAL A 272 -12.40 -4.85 -14.38
N ILE A 273 -13.30 -4.06 -14.97
CA ILE A 273 -12.95 -3.16 -16.09
C ILE A 273 -11.91 -2.15 -15.63
N ALA A 274 -12.16 -1.42 -14.53
CA ALA A 274 -11.24 -0.40 -14.02
C ALA A 274 -9.88 -1.00 -13.63
N ALA A 275 -9.86 -2.15 -12.98
CA ALA A 275 -8.63 -2.88 -12.65
C ALA A 275 -7.83 -3.29 -13.88
N GLY A 276 -8.50 -3.82 -14.92
CA GLY A 276 -7.83 -4.19 -16.16
C GLY A 276 -7.23 -2.98 -16.90
N LEU A 277 -7.96 -1.85 -16.92
CA LEU A 277 -7.46 -0.59 -17.47
C LEU A 277 -6.25 -0.05 -16.68
N ALA A 278 -6.31 -0.09 -15.35
CA ALA A 278 -5.19 0.30 -14.49
C ALA A 278 -3.95 -0.56 -14.73
N LEU A 279 -4.10 -1.88 -14.71
CA LEU A 279 -3.01 -2.82 -14.97
C LEU A 279 -2.40 -2.59 -16.36
N ARG A 280 -3.21 -2.40 -17.40
CA ARG A 280 -2.71 -2.11 -18.75
C ARG A 280 -1.91 -0.81 -18.81
N ALA A 281 -2.40 0.22 -18.12
CA ALA A 281 -1.77 1.53 -18.11
C ALA A 281 -0.51 1.59 -17.24
N MET A 282 -0.39 0.75 -16.20
CA MET A 282 0.83 0.64 -15.38
C MET A 282 1.88 -0.30 -15.99
N ALA A 283 1.44 -1.34 -16.69
CA ALA A 283 2.34 -2.38 -17.19
C ALA A 283 3.12 -1.96 -18.44
N GLU A 284 4.31 -2.55 -18.60
CA GLU A 284 5.16 -2.36 -19.77
C GLU A 284 4.40 -2.66 -21.07
N SER A 285 4.58 -1.80 -22.07
CA SER A 285 3.99 -1.91 -23.42
C SER A 285 2.47 -1.79 -23.53
N GLY A 286 1.72 -1.83 -22.42
CA GLY A 286 0.25 -1.78 -22.44
C GLY A 286 -0.30 -0.45 -22.95
N LYS A 287 -1.10 -0.45 -24.01
CA LYS A 287 -1.68 0.76 -24.61
C LYS A 287 -3.13 0.51 -25.02
N LEU A 288 -3.93 1.57 -24.99
CA LEU A 288 -5.24 1.60 -25.65
C LEU A 288 -5.12 2.35 -26.97
N ALA A 289 -6.08 2.11 -27.86
CA ALA A 289 -6.14 2.80 -29.14
C ALA A 289 -6.42 4.30 -28.94
N THR A 290 -5.66 5.15 -29.62
CA THR A 290 -5.86 6.61 -29.66
C THR A 290 -5.85 7.11 -31.09
N HIS A 291 -6.60 8.19 -31.34
CA HIS A 291 -6.62 8.91 -32.62
C HIS A 291 -6.39 10.41 -32.39
N SER A 292 -5.28 10.93 -32.93
CA SER A 292 -4.66 12.25 -32.70
C SER A 292 -5.50 13.42 -33.21
N THR A 293 -6.38 13.19 -34.18
CA THR A 293 -7.21 14.26 -34.76
C THR A 293 -8.45 14.62 -33.94
N ASN A 294 -8.64 14.09 -32.73
CA ASN A 294 -9.88 14.26 -31.96
C ASN A 294 -9.66 14.50 -30.44
N ALA A 295 -10.64 15.12 -29.77
CA ALA A 295 -10.74 15.24 -28.30
C ALA A 295 -10.62 13.89 -27.55
N LYS A 296 -10.88 12.78 -28.26
CA LYS A 296 -10.86 11.41 -27.77
C LYS A 296 -9.51 10.92 -27.25
N GLU A 297 -8.37 11.36 -27.82
CA GLU A 297 -7.04 11.00 -27.29
C GLU A 297 -6.88 11.52 -25.85
N LYS A 298 -7.23 12.79 -25.64
CA LYS A 298 -7.17 13.43 -24.33
C LYS A 298 -8.07 12.70 -23.33
N GLU A 299 -9.23 12.22 -23.78
CA GLU A 299 -10.15 11.43 -22.95
C GLU A 299 -9.58 10.05 -22.58
N VAL A 300 -9.01 9.29 -23.53
CA VAL A 300 -8.35 8.01 -23.22
C VAL A 300 -7.24 8.22 -22.19
N ASN A 301 -6.36 9.22 -22.43
CA ASN A 301 -5.27 9.52 -21.53
C ASN A 301 -5.78 9.96 -20.16
N ALA A 302 -6.84 10.78 -20.09
CA ALA A 302 -7.46 11.19 -18.83
C ALA A 302 -8.05 10.01 -18.05
N ILE A 303 -8.71 9.06 -18.73
CA ILE A 303 -9.23 7.83 -18.11
C ILE A 303 -8.09 7.01 -17.52
N LEU A 304 -7.03 6.76 -18.29
CA LEU A 304 -5.90 5.95 -17.85
C LEU A 304 -5.14 6.62 -16.70
N ILE A 305 -4.86 7.92 -16.78
CA ILE A 305 -4.24 8.68 -15.69
C ILE A 305 -5.14 8.65 -14.44
N GLY A 306 -6.44 8.86 -14.62
CA GLY A 306 -7.41 8.86 -13.52
C GLY A 306 -7.49 7.51 -12.81
N VAL A 307 -7.57 6.40 -13.55
CA VAL A 307 -7.67 5.06 -12.96
C VAL A 307 -6.35 4.62 -12.32
N VAL A 308 -5.20 4.95 -12.91
CA VAL A 308 -3.89 4.70 -12.30
C VAL A 308 -3.73 5.53 -11.04
N GLY A 309 -4.11 6.81 -11.07
CA GLY A 309 -4.13 7.66 -9.89
C GLY A 309 -5.01 7.08 -8.79
N LYS A 310 -6.23 6.63 -9.11
CA LYS A 310 -7.12 5.99 -8.12
C LYS A 310 -6.50 4.73 -7.50
N THR A 311 -5.87 3.90 -8.32
CA THR A 311 -5.23 2.64 -7.90
C THR A 311 -4.04 2.90 -6.97
N VAL A 312 -3.11 3.77 -7.40
CA VAL A 312 -1.92 4.10 -6.63
C VAL A 312 -2.28 4.81 -5.32
N ASN A 313 -3.28 5.70 -5.34
CA ASN A 313 -3.76 6.39 -4.14
C ASN A 313 -4.25 5.40 -3.09
N GLU A 314 -5.01 4.38 -3.52
CA GLU A 314 -5.48 3.37 -2.59
C GLU A 314 -4.32 2.53 -2.05
N ILE A 315 -3.35 2.11 -2.90
CA ILE A 315 -2.15 1.39 -2.44
C ILE A 315 -1.45 2.17 -1.33
N ILE A 316 -1.22 3.46 -1.53
CA ILE A 316 -0.56 4.34 -0.57
C ILE A 316 -1.39 4.48 0.71
N SER A 317 -2.70 4.67 0.56
CA SER A 317 -3.65 4.81 1.67
C SER A 317 -3.67 3.56 2.55
N ILE A 318 -3.74 2.36 1.96
CA ILE A 318 -3.74 1.11 2.72
C ILE A 318 -2.39 0.87 3.39
N ILE A 319 -1.26 1.16 2.73
CA ILE A 319 0.07 1.07 3.35
C ILE A 319 0.13 1.96 4.60
N ARG A 320 -0.30 3.22 4.49
CA ARG A 320 -0.31 4.15 5.62
C ARG A 320 -1.15 3.64 6.78
N ARG A 321 -2.40 3.24 6.51
CA ARG A 321 -3.30 2.72 7.56
C ARG A 321 -2.73 1.47 8.23
N THR A 322 -2.12 0.57 7.45
CA THR A 322 -1.52 -0.66 7.98
C THR A 322 -0.29 -0.37 8.82
N VAL A 323 0.64 0.48 8.38
CA VAL A 323 1.82 0.86 9.17
C VAL A 323 1.41 1.56 10.47
N ASP A 324 0.45 2.50 10.38
CA ASP A 324 -0.06 3.22 11.55
C ASP A 324 -0.71 2.27 12.58
N GLY A 325 -1.58 1.37 12.10
CA GLY A 325 -2.22 0.35 12.93
C GLY A 325 -1.21 -0.61 13.57
N CYS A 326 -0.23 -1.09 12.79
CA CYS A 326 0.82 -1.97 13.29
C CYS A 326 1.65 -1.32 14.41
N LEU A 327 2.10 -0.07 14.21
CA LEU A 327 2.88 0.63 15.22
C LEU A 327 2.05 0.95 16.46
N LYS A 328 0.76 1.23 16.29
CA LYS A 328 -0.17 1.39 17.40
C LYS A 328 -0.31 0.10 18.20
N ASP A 329 -0.51 -1.05 17.55
CA ASP A 329 -0.63 -2.34 18.22
C ASP A 329 0.60 -2.66 19.07
N VAL A 330 1.81 -2.39 18.58
CA VAL A 330 3.05 -2.56 19.37
C VAL A 330 3.06 -1.58 20.55
N SER A 331 2.73 -0.31 20.34
CA SER A 331 2.73 0.69 21.41
C SER A 331 1.72 0.37 22.51
N ASP A 332 0.52 -0.07 22.15
CA ASP A 332 -0.55 -0.37 23.11
C ASP A 332 -0.23 -1.64 23.89
N CYS A 333 0.36 -2.65 23.25
CA CYS A 333 0.88 -3.84 23.92
C CYS A 333 1.94 -3.51 24.99
N ILE A 334 2.86 -2.57 24.71
CA ILE A 334 3.88 -2.14 25.68
C ILE A 334 3.26 -1.33 26.83
N LYS A 335 2.25 -0.48 26.57
CA LYS A 335 1.58 0.30 27.64
C LYS A 335 0.80 -0.58 28.61
N GLU A 336 0.15 -1.64 28.11
CA GLU A 336 -0.55 -2.60 28.96
C GLU A 336 0.40 -3.24 29.98
N ASN A 337 1.70 -3.43 29.64
CA ASN A 337 2.72 -3.88 30.59
C ASN A 337 2.88 -2.91 31.76
N SER A 338 3.06 -1.62 31.49
CA SER A 338 3.28 -0.58 32.51
C SER A 338 2.15 -0.50 33.54
N THR A 339 0.90 -0.77 33.12
CA THR A 339 -0.26 -0.69 34.03
C THR A 339 -0.53 -1.97 34.81
N SER A 340 -0.11 -3.13 34.29
CA SER A 340 -0.30 -4.43 34.96
C SER A 340 0.66 -4.64 36.14
N GLU A 341 1.91 -4.17 36.03
CA GLU A 341 2.92 -4.26 37.10
C GLU A 341 2.63 -3.29 38.26
N VAL A 342 2.02 -2.14 37.97
CA VAL A 342 1.60 -1.16 38.99
C VAL A 342 0.39 -1.66 39.79
N LYS A 343 -0.43 -2.56 39.24
CA LYS A 343 -1.62 -3.12 39.92
C LYS A 343 -1.33 -4.38 40.74
N SER A 344 -0.19 -5.04 40.54
CA SER A 344 0.17 -6.28 41.25
C SER A 344 1.08 -6.07 42.46
N LYS A 345 1.36 -4.83 42.87
CA LYS A 345 2.12 -4.45 44.06
C LYS A 345 1.29 -3.53 44.96
#